data_AF-A0A3L7T2K4-F1
#
_entry.id   AF-A0A3L7T2K4-F1
#
_cell.length_a   1.000
_cell.length_b   1.000
_cell.length_c   1.000
_cell.angle_alpha   90.00
_cell.angle_beta   90.00
_cell.angle_gamma   90.00
#
_symmetry.space_group_name_H-M   'P 1'
#
loop_
_entity.id
_entity.type
_entity.pdbx_description
1 polymer ?
#
loop_
_entity_poly.entity_id
_entity_poly.type
_entity_poly.pdbx_seq_one_letter_code
_entity_poly.pdbx_strand_id
1 'polypeptide(L)'
;QSRTDLINIVRLAHYLGKLQNRKVAVPGFVGSPAGCWSHWFLFPPLPGSIGGYDIPDVRDTSLELLVERFAPVLDACKKYGVTFDLECHPSERAMGDLESANDYLKAMDKAGYQSVVGFNLDGSHMEWQNVSVIHFIREFAERIHCAHVKGVQVMKEHCRAGRLGGHRPMGHWTNGWNFVTPGTDRDANSLEEIFVELNRVGYDGAVSIEWEDNDAEQHAGAKSALANCRKADLPPSGMRHDEMLKA
;
A
#
# COMPACT_ATOMS: atom_id res chain seq x y z
N GLN A 1 1.23 1.08 25.49
CA GLN A 1 0.18 1.95 24.95
C GLN A 1 -0.18 1.54 23.52
N SER A 2 0.71 1.73 22.52
CA SER A 2 0.40 1.50 21.10
C SER A 2 -0.20 0.13 20.75
N ARG A 3 0.32 -0.97 21.31
CA ARG A 3 -0.27 -2.32 21.12
C ARG A 3 -1.73 -2.38 21.57
N THR A 4 -2.04 -1.80 22.72
CA THR A 4 -3.41 -1.77 23.25
C THR A 4 -4.32 -0.95 22.35
N ASP A 5 -3.83 0.16 21.82
CA ASP A 5 -4.59 1.02 20.91
C ASP A 5 -4.90 0.31 19.59
N LEU A 6 -3.94 -0.38 18.99
CA LEU A 6 -4.16 -1.21 17.79
C LEU A 6 -5.21 -2.31 18.03
N ILE A 7 -5.13 -3.02 19.15
CA ILE A 7 -6.14 -4.03 19.51
C ILE A 7 -7.53 -3.38 19.68
N ASN A 8 -7.60 -2.18 20.26
CA ASN A 8 -8.85 -1.44 20.40
C ASN A 8 -9.40 -0.96 19.05
N ILE A 9 -8.54 -0.58 18.10
CA ILE A 9 -8.94 -0.25 16.72
C ILE A 9 -9.55 -1.47 16.04
N VAL A 10 -8.93 -2.64 16.15
CA VAL A 10 -9.49 -3.91 15.62
C VAL A 10 -10.86 -4.20 16.22
N ARG A 11 -11.00 -4.02 17.54
CA ARG A 11 -12.30 -4.18 18.22
C ARG A 11 -13.34 -3.19 17.71
N LEU A 12 -12.95 -1.93 17.52
CA LEU A 12 -13.83 -0.88 16.98
C LEU A 12 -14.28 -1.22 15.56
N ALA A 13 -13.35 -1.63 14.69
CA ALA A 13 -13.64 -2.02 13.31
C ALA A 13 -14.68 -3.15 13.26
N HIS A 14 -14.56 -4.16 14.12
CA HIS A 14 -15.55 -5.23 14.24
C HIS A 14 -16.96 -4.75 14.61
N TYR A 15 -17.07 -3.96 15.68
CA TYR A 15 -18.39 -3.48 16.12
C TYR A 15 -18.99 -2.47 15.14
N LEU A 16 -18.16 -1.65 14.49
CA LEU A 16 -18.59 -0.75 13.43
C LEU A 16 -19.08 -1.53 12.21
N GLY A 17 -18.35 -2.57 11.79
CA GLY A 17 -18.73 -3.44 10.69
C GLY A 17 -20.07 -4.14 10.94
N LYS A 18 -20.29 -4.63 12.17
CA LYS A 18 -21.59 -5.17 12.59
C LYS A 18 -22.71 -4.13 12.54
N LEU A 19 -22.46 -2.92 13.03
CA LEU A 19 -23.46 -1.85 13.04
C LEU A 19 -23.84 -1.40 11.62
N GLN A 20 -22.88 -1.38 10.70
CA GLN A 20 -23.05 -0.91 9.32
C GLN A 20 -23.33 -2.02 8.31
N ASN A 21 -23.39 -3.28 8.77
CA ASN A 21 -23.53 -4.47 7.92
C ASN A 21 -22.51 -4.51 6.77
N ARG A 22 -21.23 -4.25 7.07
CA ARG A 22 -20.13 -4.29 6.10
C ARG A 22 -18.83 -4.80 6.72
N LYS A 23 -17.91 -5.27 5.88
CA LYS A 23 -16.53 -5.54 6.29
C LYS A 23 -15.81 -4.21 6.53
N VAL A 24 -15.00 -4.13 7.59
CA VAL A 24 -14.16 -2.98 7.90
C VAL A 24 -12.75 -3.51 8.11
N ALA A 25 -11.89 -3.20 7.16
CA ALA A 25 -10.45 -3.43 7.21
C ALA A 25 -9.76 -2.40 8.12
N VAL A 26 -8.60 -2.76 8.67
CA VAL A 26 -7.73 -1.84 9.42
C VAL A 26 -6.47 -1.57 8.58
N PRO A 27 -6.46 -0.49 7.77
CA PRO A 27 -5.23 -0.06 7.10
C PRO A 27 -4.22 0.44 8.12
N GLY A 28 -2.93 0.24 7.87
CA GLY A 28 -1.90 0.84 8.70
C GLY A 28 -0.47 0.47 8.33
N PHE A 29 0.43 0.92 9.19
CA PHE A 29 1.87 0.69 9.07
C PHE A 29 2.38 -0.26 10.15
N VAL A 30 3.47 -0.94 9.84
CA VAL A 30 4.17 -1.92 10.67
C VAL A 30 5.60 -1.49 11.03
N GLY A 31 6.08 -0.43 10.37
CA GLY A 31 7.47 -0.02 10.31
C GLY A 31 8.37 -1.09 9.68
N SER A 32 9.67 -0.90 9.86
CA SER A 32 10.67 -1.86 9.42
C SER A 32 11.57 -2.25 10.60
N PRO A 33 11.20 -3.29 11.39
CA PRO A 33 12.01 -3.77 12.49
C PRO A 33 13.45 -4.10 12.09
N ALA A 34 14.35 -4.12 13.08
CA ALA A 34 15.80 -4.24 12.88
C ALA A 34 16.44 -3.17 11.97
N GLY A 35 15.72 -2.10 11.62
CA GLY A 35 16.22 -1.06 10.72
C GLY A 35 16.34 -1.49 9.27
N CYS A 36 15.67 -2.59 8.87
CA CYS A 36 15.80 -3.18 7.51
C CYS A 36 15.58 -2.16 6.37
N TRP A 37 14.70 -1.17 6.54
CA TRP A 37 14.49 -0.09 5.58
C TRP A 37 15.79 0.63 5.22
N SER A 38 16.65 0.93 6.20
CA SER A 38 17.93 1.59 5.93
C SER A 38 18.92 0.73 5.14
N HIS A 39 18.61 -0.55 4.92
CA HIS A 39 19.38 -1.50 4.15
C HIS A 39 18.80 -1.79 2.75
N TRP A 40 17.89 -0.93 2.25
CA TRP A 40 17.42 -1.01 0.86
C TRP A 40 18.57 -0.80 -0.14
N PHE A 41 19.56 0.02 0.22
CA PHE A 41 20.78 0.23 -0.56
C PHE A 41 21.84 -0.77 -0.10
N LEU A 42 22.20 -1.72 -0.97
CA LEU A 42 23.04 -2.87 -0.63
C LEU A 42 24.55 -2.57 -0.61
N PHE A 43 24.93 -1.37 -0.14
CA PHE A 43 26.33 -0.98 -0.02
C PHE A 43 26.61 -0.14 1.24
N PRO A 44 27.64 -0.48 2.04
CA PRO A 44 28.50 -1.67 1.90
C PRO A 44 27.70 -2.97 2.09
N PRO A 45 28.15 -4.10 1.50
CA PRO A 45 27.53 -5.40 1.74
C PRO A 45 27.47 -5.69 3.24
N LEU A 46 26.34 -6.27 3.69
CA LEU A 46 26.19 -6.64 5.10
C LEU A 46 27.15 -7.79 5.45
N PRO A 47 27.88 -7.71 6.58
CA PRO A 47 28.73 -8.80 7.02
C PRO A 47 27.87 -10.01 7.42
N GLY A 48 28.23 -11.20 6.93
CA GLY A 48 27.56 -12.45 7.32
C GLY A 48 28.06 -13.03 8.64
N SER A 49 29.18 -12.53 9.18
CA SER A 49 29.74 -12.98 10.46
C SER A 49 30.64 -11.93 11.12
N ILE A 50 30.80 -12.03 12.44
CA ILE A 50 31.74 -11.22 13.23
C ILE A 50 32.38 -12.08 14.32
N GLY A 51 33.72 -12.10 14.38
CA GLY A 51 34.45 -12.83 15.43
C GLY A 51 34.21 -14.34 15.45
N GLY A 52 33.86 -14.96 14.30
CA GLY A 52 33.56 -16.39 14.20
C GLY A 52 32.10 -16.76 14.49
N TYR A 53 31.22 -15.78 14.71
CA TYR A 53 29.79 -15.99 14.89
C TYR A 53 29.01 -15.45 13.70
N ASP A 54 27.99 -16.17 13.27
CA ASP A 54 27.10 -15.75 12.19
C ASP A 54 26.28 -14.51 12.62
N ILE A 55 26.13 -13.57 11.70
CA ILE A 55 25.23 -12.42 11.86
C ILE A 55 23.93 -12.77 11.12
N PRO A 56 22.78 -12.77 11.82
CA PRO A 56 21.49 -12.97 11.18
C PRO A 56 21.24 -11.93 10.08
N ASP A 57 20.63 -12.36 8.98
CA ASP A 57 20.24 -11.44 7.93
C ASP A 57 19.20 -10.44 8.46
N VAL A 58 19.42 -9.15 8.22
CA VAL A 58 18.53 -8.09 8.73
C VAL A 58 17.12 -8.20 8.14
N ARG A 59 16.98 -8.71 6.90
CA ARG A 59 15.69 -8.84 6.20
C ARG A 59 14.84 -9.94 6.84
N ASP A 60 15.47 -11.04 7.21
CA ASP A 60 14.83 -12.17 7.90
C ASP A 60 14.50 -11.78 9.35
N THR A 61 15.48 -11.22 10.07
CA THR A 61 15.31 -10.72 11.45
C THR A 61 14.16 -9.70 11.54
N SER A 62 14.03 -8.83 10.53
CA SER A 62 12.95 -7.85 10.46
C SER A 62 11.57 -8.50 10.38
N LEU A 63 11.42 -9.53 9.54
CA LEU A 63 10.16 -10.27 9.38
C LEU A 63 9.81 -11.04 10.65
N GLU A 64 10.78 -11.71 11.29
CA GLU A 64 10.58 -12.44 12.55
C GLU A 64 10.11 -11.51 13.67
N LEU A 65 10.79 -10.37 13.85
CA LEU A 65 10.40 -9.36 14.83
C LEU A 65 9.02 -8.76 14.52
N LEU A 66 8.68 -8.62 13.23
CA LEU A 66 7.37 -8.14 12.84
C LEU A 66 6.29 -9.13 13.26
N VAL A 67 6.45 -10.42 12.94
CA VAL A 67 5.54 -11.49 13.39
C VAL A 67 5.40 -11.47 14.91
N GLU A 68 6.50 -11.46 15.66
CA GLU A 68 6.49 -11.47 17.12
C GLU A 68 5.71 -10.28 17.70
N ARG A 69 6.00 -9.07 17.20
CA ARG A 69 5.45 -7.82 17.76
C ARG A 69 3.99 -7.61 17.37
N PHE A 70 3.60 -8.00 16.15
CA PHE A 70 2.23 -7.84 15.65
C PHE A 70 1.31 -9.01 15.99
N ALA A 71 1.83 -10.18 16.38
CA ALA A 71 1.03 -11.35 16.74
C ALA A 71 -0.17 -11.02 17.64
N PRO A 72 -0.05 -10.25 18.75
CA PRO A 72 -1.21 -9.91 19.57
C PRO A 72 -2.31 -9.11 18.86
N VAL A 73 -1.94 -8.29 17.87
CA VAL A 73 -2.89 -7.53 17.04
C VAL A 73 -3.52 -8.46 16.00
N LEU A 74 -2.73 -9.30 15.34
CA LEU A 74 -3.21 -10.25 14.33
C LEU A 74 -4.08 -11.36 14.94
N ASP A 75 -3.81 -11.78 16.17
CA ASP A 75 -4.66 -12.67 16.95
C ASP A 75 -6.01 -12.00 17.27
N ALA A 76 -6.01 -10.70 17.58
CA ALA A 76 -7.25 -9.95 17.73
C ALA A 76 -8.00 -9.87 16.40
N CYS A 77 -7.31 -9.64 15.28
CA CYS A 77 -7.88 -9.67 13.93
C CYS A 77 -8.59 -11.02 13.66
N LYS A 78 -7.92 -12.15 13.93
CA LYS A 78 -8.52 -13.49 13.83
C LYS A 78 -9.75 -13.65 14.71
N LYS A 79 -9.65 -13.23 15.98
CA LYS A 79 -10.73 -13.34 16.95
C LYS A 79 -11.98 -12.56 16.52
N TYR A 80 -11.80 -11.40 15.92
CA TYR A 80 -12.90 -10.51 15.55
C TYR A 80 -13.29 -10.59 14.07
N GLY A 81 -12.60 -11.37 13.25
CA GLY A 81 -12.88 -11.46 11.82
C GLY A 81 -12.63 -10.14 11.08
N VAL A 82 -11.59 -9.42 11.48
CA VAL A 82 -11.13 -8.15 10.90
C VAL A 82 -9.77 -8.39 10.24
N THR A 83 -9.47 -7.69 9.14
CA THR A 83 -8.17 -7.74 8.48
C THR A 83 -7.29 -6.58 8.93
N PHE A 84 -5.98 -6.81 9.01
CA PHE A 84 -4.96 -5.76 9.10
C PHE A 84 -4.25 -5.67 7.76
N ASP A 85 -4.23 -4.47 7.21
CA ASP A 85 -3.89 -4.25 5.81
C ASP A 85 -2.73 -3.26 5.73
N LEU A 86 -1.55 -3.80 5.45
CA LEU A 86 -0.34 -3.00 5.36
C LEU A 86 -0.42 -2.12 4.12
N GLU A 87 -0.21 -0.82 4.26
CA GLU A 87 0.06 0.02 3.11
C GLU A 87 1.51 -0.16 2.68
N CYS A 88 1.73 -0.64 1.45
CA CYS A 88 3.06 -0.89 0.91
C CYS A 88 3.77 0.45 0.63
N HIS A 89 4.60 0.87 1.57
CA HIS A 89 5.07 2.26 1.66
C HIS A 89 6.56 2.29 2.07
N PRO A 90 7.34 3.29 1.62
CA PRO A 90 8.68 3.56 2.11
C PRO A 90 8.76 3.55 3.64
N SER A 91 9.85 3.05 4.22
CA SER A 91 10.03 2.87 5.68
C SER A 91 9.32 1.67 6.32
N GLU A 92 8.43 1.01 5.59
CA GLU A 92 7.77 -0.23 6.01
C GLU A 92 8.55 -1.48 5.59
N ARG A 93 8.18 -2.65 6.12
CA ARG A 93 8.79 -3.93 5.67
C ARG A 93 8.39 -4.31 4.24
N ALA A 94 7.18 -3.92 3.81
CA ALA A 94 6.80 -3.92 2.40
C ALA A 94 7.00 -2.48 1.87
N MET A 95 8.08 -2.31 1.10
CA MET A 95 8.81 -1.04 0.91
C MET A 95 8.26 -0.12 -0.19
N GLY A 96 7.13 -0.49 -0.80
CA GLY A 96 6.62 0.12 -2.04
C GLY A 96 6.89 -0.70 -3.30
N ASP A 97 7.34 -1.96 -3.16
CA ASP A 97 7.63 -2.86 -4.26
C ASP A 97 7.00 -4.27 -4.07
N LEU A 98 6.87 -5.02 -5.17
CA LEU A 98 6.26 -6.35 -5.15
C LEU A 98 7.13 -7.41 -4.46
N GLU A 99 8.45 -7.27 -4.46
CA GLU A 99 9.36 -8.28 -3.89
C GLU A 99 9.30 -8.26 -2.37
N SER A 100 9.42 -7.07 -1.76
CA SER A 100 9.33 -6.90 -0.32
C SER A 100 7.90 -7.13 0.21
N ALA A 101 6.88 -6.84 -0.60
CA ALA A 101 5.49 -7.21 -0.33
C ALA A 101 5.29 -8.74 -0.30
N ASN A 102 5.84 -9.45 -1.27
CA ASN A 102 5.79 -10.91 -1.34
C ASN A 102 6.51 -11.57 -0.15
N ASP A 103 7.69 -11.06 0.24
CA ASP A 103 8.41 -11.49 1.44
C ASP A 103 7.56 -11.33 2.71
N TYR A 104 6.90 -10.18 2.85
CA TYR A 104 6.02 -9.88 3.97
C TYR A 104 4.88 -10.91 4.05
N LEU A 105 4.15 -11.14 2.97
CA LEU A 105 3.05 -12.12 2.96
C LEU A 105 3.56 -13.54 3.28
N LYS A 106 4.67 -13.98 2.69
CA LYS A 106 5.26 -15.30 2.98
C LYS A 106 5.56 -15.48 4.47
N ALA A 107 6.11 -14.47 5.13
CA ALA A 107 6.38 -14.52 6.56
C ALA A 107 5.09 -14.61 7.39
N MET A 108 4.07 -13.82 7.03
CA MET A 108 2.78 -13.83 7.72
C MET A 108 2.04 -15.16 7.52
N ASP A 109 2.12 -15.74 6.33
CA ASP A 109 1.52 -17.03 5.98
C ASP A 109 2.20 -18.17 6.73
N LYS A 110 3.54 -18.15 6.79
CA LYS A 110 4.31 -19.11 7.60
C LYS A 110 3.95 -19.02 9.09
N ALA A 111 3.62 -17.82 9.58
CA ALA A 111 3.14 -17.59 10.94
C ALA A 111 1.63 -17.88 11.12
N GLY A 112 0.93 -18.29 10.07
CA GLY A 112 -0.47 -18.70 10.09
C GLY A 112 -1.47 -17.54 10.05
N TYR A 113 -1.09 -16.35 9.58
CA TYR A 113 -1.93 -15.15 9.54
C TYR A 113 -2.50 -14.83 8.14
N GLN A 114 -2.43 -15.77 7.19
CA GLN A 114 -2.90 -15.57 5.80
C GLN A 114 -4.36 -15.09 5.70
N SER A 115 -5.21 -15.45 6.67
CA SER A 115 -6.64 -15.11 6.65
C SER A 115 -6.96 -13.69 7.16
N VAL A 116 -5.97 -12.98 7.71
CA VAL A 116 -6.18 -11.67 8.34
C VAL A 116 -5.16 -10.62 7.95
N VAL A 117 -4.19 -10.97 7.08
CA VAL A 117 -3.18 -10.03 6.59
C VAL A 117 -3.28 -9.87 5.09
N GLY A 118 -3.35 -8.61 4.68
CA GLY A 118 -3.28 -8.19 3.30
C GLY A 118 -2.65 -6.82 3.16
N PHE A 119 -3.09 -6.09 2.14
CA PHE A 119 -2.62 -4.79 1.75
C PHE A 119 -3.75 -3.77 1.69
N ASN A 120 -3.42 -2.56 2.13
CA ASN A 120 -4.06 -1.34 1.69
C ASN A 120 -3.38 -0.94 0.38
N LEU A 121 -4.10 -1.04 -0.75
CA LEU A 121 -3.54 -0.66 -2.04
C LEU A 121 -3.35 0.86 -2.10
N ASP A 122 -2.12 1.34 -2.29
CA ASP A 122 -1.82 2.72 -2.64
C ASP A 122 -0.71 2.74 -3.70
N GLY A 123 -1.03 3.24 -4.90
CA GLY A 123 -0.07 3.27 -6.02
C GLY A 123 0.93 4.42 -5.96
N SER A 124 0.69 5.45 -5.14
CA SER A 124 1.48 6.68 -5.14
C SER A 124 2.95 6.45 -4.81
N HIS A 125 3.23 5.47 -3.96
CA HIS A 125 4.59 5.12 -3.55
C HIS A 125 5.30 4.16 -4.51
N MET A 126 4.53 3.41 -5.30
CA MET A 126 5.06 2.47 -6.30
C MET A 126 5.54 3.21 -7.55
N GLU A 127 4.76 4.19 -8.03
CA GLU A 127 5.04 4.88 -9.29
C GLU A 127 6.39 5.61 -9.30
N TRP A 128 6.75 6.33 -8.24
CA TRP A 128 8.05 7.04 -8.21
C TRP A 128 9.25 6.08 -8.06
N GLN A 129 9.01 4.87 -7.54
CA GLN A 129 9.96 3.75 -7.52
C GLN A 129 9.99 2.97 -8.85
N ASN A 130 9.14 3.35 -9.82
CA ASN A 130 8.95 2.66 -11.10
C ASN A 130 8.43 1.21 -10.90
N VAL A 131 7.55 1.04 -9.92
CA VAL A 131 6.81 -0.19 -9.62
C VAL A 131 5.37 -0.01 -10.11
N SER A 132 4.82 -1.02 -10.78
CA SER A 132 3.47 -0.96 -11.35
C SER A 132 2.41 -1.32 -10.30
N VAL A 133 1.54 -0.37 -9.97
CA VAL A 133 0.34 -0.61 -9.16
C VAL A 133 -0.60 -1.63 -9.82
N ILE A 134 -0.65 -1.66 -11.16
CA ILE A 134 -1.46 -2.62 -11.92
C ILE A 134 -0.96 -4.06 -11.74
N HIS A 135 0.36 -4.27 -11.80
CA HIS A 135 0.92 -5.59 -11.49
C HIS A 135 0.69 -5.96 -10.02
N PHE A 136 0.76 -5.00 -9.09
CA PHE A 136 0.46 -5.25 -7.69
C PHE A 136 -0.97 -5.75 -7.49
N ILE A 137 -1.96 -5.12 -8.14
CA ILE A 137 -3.37 -5.54 -8.09
C ILE A 137 -3.52 -6.98 -8.61
N ARG A 138 -2.88 -7.30 -9.73
CA ARG A 138 -2.97 -8.63 -10.34
C ARG A 138 -2.30 -9.72 -9.50
N GLU A 139 -1.12 -9.43 -8.95
CA GLU A 139 -0.33 -10.38 -8.16
C GLU A 139 -0.98 -10.66 -6.80
N PHE A 140 -1.48 -9.62 -6.13
CA PHE A 140 -1.99 -9.69 -4.77
C PHE A 140 -3.51 -9.54 -4.68
N ALA A 141 -4.24 -9.90 -5.74
CA ALA A 141 -5.69 -9.83 -5.88
C ALA A 141 -6.46 -10.24 -4.60
N GLU A 142 -6.18 -11.44 -4.08
CA GLU A 142 -6.87 -11.99 -2.91
C GLU A 142 -6.43 -11.38 -1.58
N ARG A 143 -5.41 -10.52 -1.61
CA ARG A 143 -4.77 -9.92 -0.43
C ARG A 143 -5.00 -8.41 -0.38
N ILE A 144 -5.77 -7.81 -1.27
CA ILE A 144 -6.16 -6.40 -1.20
C ILE A 144 -7.53 -6.31 -0.52
N HIS A 145 -7.58 -5.84 0.72
CA HIS A 145 -8.82 -5.71 1.48
C HIS A 145 -9.32 -4.26 1.59
N CYS A 146 -8.43 -3.28 1.45
CA CYS A 146 -8.78 -1.87 1.29
C CYS A 146 -7.91 -1.21 0.20
N ALA A 147 -8.41 -0.12 -0.38
CA ALA A 147 -7.72 0.60 -1.44
C ALA A 147 -7.81 2.12 -1.20
N HIS A 148 -6.67 2.78 -1.35
CA HIS A 148 -6.50 4.22 -1.40
C HIS A 148 -6.15 4.64 -2.84
N VAL A 149 -6.68 5.79 -3.25
CA VAL A 149 -6.18 6.52 -4.41
C VAL A 149 -5.53 7.80 -3.93
N LYS A 150 -4.23 7.89 -4.20
CA LYS A 150 -3.36 9.03 -3.90
C LYS A 150 -2.57 9.36 -5.16
N GLY A 151 -2.59 10.62 -5.55
CA GLY A 151 -1.99 11.05 -6.81
C GLY A 151 -0.50 11.31 -6.61
N VAL A 152 0.30 10.96 -7.60
CA VAL A 152 1.74 11.23 -7.58
C VAL A 152 2.20 11.68 -8.95
N GLN A 153 2.89 12.82 -9.01
CA GLN A 153 3.60 13.23 -10.19
C GLN A 153 5.02 12.67 -10.15
N VAL A 154 5.42 12.03 -11.24
CA VAL A 154 6.79 11.54 -11.43
C VAL A 154 7.43 12.38 -12.54
N MET A 155 8.47 13.15 -12.20
CA MET A 155 9.13 14.04 -13.16
C MET A 155 9.80 13.23 -14.27
N LYS A 156 9.58 13.64 -15.53
CA LYS A 156 10.08 12.92 -16.72
C LYS A 156 11.57 13.20 -17.00
N GLU A 157 12.05 14.36 -16.61
CA GLU A 157 13.44 14.81 -16.84
C GLU A 157 14.32 14.65 -15.60
N HIS A 158 15.63 14.89 -15.77
CA HIS A 158 16.57 14.92 -14.66
C HIS A 158 16.20 16.00 -13.65
N CYS A 159 16.11 15.60 -12.38
CA CYS A 159 15.75 16.48 -11.28
C CYS A 159 16.93 16.69 -10.34
N ARG A 160 17.06 17.90 -9.78
CA ARG A 160 18.19 18.27 -8.91
C ARG A 160 18.31 17.38 -7.67
N ALA A 161 17.19 16.95 -7.09
CA ALA A 161 17.19 16.09 -5.91
C ALA A 161 16.95 14.59 -6.23
N GLY A 162 16.77 14.24 -7.50
CA GLY A 162 16.47 12.88 -7.94
C GLY A 162 15.20 12.28 -7.32
N ARG A 163 15.02 10.96 -7.47
CA ARG A 163 13.88 10.21 -6.93
C ARG A 163 13.91 10.08 -5.40
N LEU A 164 15.10 10.11 -4.79
CA LEU A 164 15.26 10.05 -3.33
C LEU A 164 14.96 11.41 -2.64
N GLY A 165 14.69 12.47 -3.40
CA GLY A 165 14.25 13.77 -2.89
C GLY A 165 15.31 14.59 -2.16
N GLY A 166 16.51 14.06 -1.91
CA GLY A 166 17.62 14.81 -1.31
C GLY A 166 17.28 15.43 0.06
N HIS A 167 16.43 14.78 0.84
CA HIS A 167 15.88 15.25 2.11
C HIS A 167 15.19 16.62 2.03
N ARG A 168 14.64 16.97 0.88
CA ARG A 168 13.80 18.17 0.72
C ARG A 168 12.41 17.90 1.26
N PRO A 169 11.69 18.95 1.71
CA PRO A 169 10.30 18.80 2.08
C PRO A 169 9.46 18.34 0.88
N MET A 170 8.32 17.73 1.17
CA MET A 170 7.32 17.36 0.19
C MET A 170 6.84 18.59 -0.59
N GLY A 171 6.60 18.45 -1.90
CA GLY A 171 6.22 19.58 -2.77
C GLY A 171 7.39 20.46 -3.22
N HIS A 172 8.62 20.23 -2.76
CA HIS A 172 9.75 21.05 -3.18
C HIS A 172 10.05 20.86 -4.68
N TRP A 173 10.21 21.96 -5.41
CA TRP A 173 10.38 21.99 -6.88
C TRP A 173 11.58 21.20 -7.41
N THR A 174 12.56 20.86 -6.55
CA THR A 174 13.73 20.07 -6.94
C THR A 174 13.51 18.55 -6.86
N ASN A 175 12.41 18.11 -6.24
CA ASN A 175 12.10 16.69 -6.07
C ASN A 175 11.85 16.03 -7.41
N GLY A 176 12.26 14.77 -7.53
CA GLY A 176 11.93 13.94 -8.70
C GLY A 176 10.47 13.49 -8.73
N TRP A 177 9.70 13.70 -7.67
CA TRP A 177 8.28 13.38 -7.61
C TRP A 177 7.62 14.24 -6.54
N ASN A 178 6.30 14.44 -6.65
CA ASN A 178 5.49 15.12 -5.62
C ASN A 178 4.09 14.50 -5.61
N PHE A 179 3.43 14.44 -4.45
CA PHE A 179 2.00 14.11 -4.42
C PHE A 179 1.18 15.23 -5.04
N VAL A 180 0.15 14.82 -5.77
CA VAL A 180 -0.74 15.68 -6.52
C VAL A 180 -2.17 15.20 -6.38
N THR A 181 -3.12 16.05 -6.73
CA THR A 181 -4.53 15.67 -6.78
C THR A 181 -4.73 14.46 -7.71
N PRO A 182 -5.31 13.34 -7.22
CA PRO A 182 -5.53 12.12 -8.00
C PRO A 182 -6.29 12.35 -9.31
N GLY A 183 -5.86 11.67 -10.38
CA GLY A 183 -6.51 11.68 -11.69
C GLY A 183 -6.39 12.99 -12.47
N THR A 184 -5.50 13.90 -12.07
CA THR A 184 -5.12 15.06 -12.89
C THR A 184 -4.07 14.66 -13.93
N ASP A 185 -3.83 15.50 -14.94
CA ASP A 185 -2.78 15.25 -15.95
C ASP A 185 -1.35 15.16 -15.37
N ARG A 186 -1.16 15.59 -14.12
CA ARG A 186 0.11 15.44 -13.39
C ARG A 186 0.26 14.06 -12.77
N ASP A 187 -0.85 13.38 -12.48
CA ASP A 187 -0.86 12.09 -11.81
C ASP A 187 -0.30 11.01 -12.74
N ALA A 188 0.70 10.28 -12.25
CA ALA A 188 1.30 9.15 -12.94
C ALA A 188 0.42 7.90 -12.82
N ASN A 189 -0.40 7.80 -11.76
CA ASN A 189 -1.37 6.73 -11.64
C ASN A 189 -2.49 6.89 -12.67
N SER A 190 -2.78 5.81 -13.41
CA SER A 190 -3.99 5.73 -14.20
C SER A 190 -5.16 5.28 -13.33
N LEU A 191 -6.02 6.21 -12.90
CA LEU A 191 -7.23 5.86 -12.15
C LEU A 191 -8.09 4.86 -12.92
N GLU A 192 -8.27 5.07 -14.23
CA GLU A 192 -9.07 4.17 -15.07
C GLU A 192 -8.53 2.74 -15.04
N GLU A 193 -7.22 2.56 -15.20
CA GLU A 193 -6.63 1.22 -15.14
C GLU A 193 -6.73 0.62 -13.74
N ILE A 194 -6.52 1.40 -12.67
CA ILE A 194 -6.67 0.93 -11.29
C ILE A 194 -8.10 0.43 -11.05
N PHE A 195 -9.13 1.21 -11.39
CA PHE A 195 -10.52 0.78 -11.22
C PHE A 195 -10.86 -0.45 -12.08
N VAL A 196 -10.39 -0.49 -13.33
CA VAL A 196 -10.58 -1.66 -14.21
C VAL A 196 -9.94 -2.92 -13.61
N GLU A 197 -8.74 -2.83 -13.05
CA GLU A 197 -8.05 -3.98 -12.49
C GLU A 197 -8.63 -4.41 -11.15
N LEU A 198 -9.02 -3.47 -10.28
CA LEU A 198 -9.80 -3.77 -9.06
C LEU A 198 -11.09 -4.53 -9.41
N ASN A 199 -11.82 -4.07 -10.43
CA ASN A 199 -13.01 -4.75 -10.94
C ASN A 199 -12.69 -6.16 -11.48
N ARG A 200 -11.58 -6.33 -12.22
CA ARG A 200 -11.14 -7.64 -12.75
C ARG A 200 -10.83 -8.66 -11.67
N VAL A 201 -10.23 -8.21 -10.57
CA VAL A 201 -9.91 -9.09 -9.43
C VAL A 201 -11.08 -9.26 -8.46
N GLY A 202 -12.24 -8.66 -8.75
CA GLY A 202 -13.45 -8.80 -7.95
C GLY A 202 -13.40 -8.05 -6.61
N TYR A 203 -12.58 -6.99 -6.52
CA TYR A 203 -12.57 -6.13 -5.35
C TYR A 203 -13.93 -5.42 -5.19
N ASP A 204 -14.59 -5.65 -4.06
CA ASP A 204 -15.94 -5.15 -3.76
C ASP A 204 -15.96 -4.09 -2.64
N GLY A 205 -14.77 -3.67 -2.19
CA GLY A 205 -14.60 -2.70 -1.13
C GLY A 205 -14.70 -1.24 -1.60
N ALA A 206 -14.65 -0.32 -0.65
CA ALA A 206 -14.62 1.11 -0.95
C ALA A 206 -13.20 1.57 -1.31
N VAL A 207 -13.09 2.37 -2.37
CA VAL A 207 -11.87 3.11 -2.70
C VAL A 207 -11.88 4.45 -1.98
N SER A 208 -10.93 4.65 -1.07
CA SER A 208 -10.79 5.89 -0.30
C SER A 208 -9.86 6.86 -1.00
N ILE A 209 -10.18 8.16 -0.96
CA ILE A 209 -9.32 9.20 -1.54
C ILE A 209 -8.43 9.74 -0.43
N GLU A 210 -7.13 9.47 -0.52
CA GLU A 210 -6.13 10.11 0.33
C GLU A 210 -5.57 11.32 -0.42
N TRP A 211 -6.14 12.49 -0.14
CA TRP A 211 -5.78 13.70 -0.86
C TRP A 211 -4.56 14.38 -0.23
N GLU A 212 -3.49 14.54 -1.01
CA GLU A 212 -2.31 15.34 -0.68
C GLU A 212 -1.79 16.06 -1.94
N ASP A 213 -1.75 17.38 -1.92
CA ASP A 213 -1.21 18.20 -3.01
C ASP A 213 -0.74 19.54 -2.44
N ASN A 214 0.55 19.85 -2.55
CA ASN A 214 1.10 21.11 -2.02
C ASN A 214 0.80 22.31 -2.93
N ASP A 215 0.32 22.07 -4.15
CA ASP A 215 0.08 23.10 -5.16
C ASP A 215 -1.41 23.43 -5.35
N ALA A 216 -2.30 22.82 -4.55
CA ALA A 216 -3.75 23.01 -4.63
C ALA A 216 -4.38 23.27 -3.25
N GLU A 217 -5.50 23.98 -3.23
CA GLU A 217 -6.29 24.17 -2.02
C GLU A 217 -7.01 22.86 -1.66
N GLN A 218 -7.00 22.50 -0.37
CA GLN A 218 -7.44 21.19 0.12
C GLN A 218 -8.86 20.80 -0.29
N HIS A 219 -9.84 21.68 -0.11
CA HIS A 219 -11.22 21.36 -0.42
C HIS A 219 -11.49 21.34 -1.93
N ALA A 220 -10.89 22.25 -2.69
CA ALA A 220 -10.97 22.27 -4.15
C ALA A 220 -10.32 21.02 -4.76
N GLY A 221 -9.15 20.62 -4.25
CA GLY A 221 -8.45 19.41 -4.66
C GLY A 221 -9.23 18.15 -4.32
N ALA A 222 -9.77 18.02 -3.11
CA ALA A 222 -10.59 16.88 -2.72
C ALA A 222 -11.86 16.73 -3.59
N LYS A 223 -12.53 17.84 -3.94
CA LYS A 223 -13.67 17.84 -4.87
C LYS A 223 -13.27 17.39 -6.27
N SER A 224 -12.10 17.83 -6.73
CA SER A 224 -11.57 17.48 -8.05
C SER A 224 -11.20 16.00 -8.11
N ALA A 225 -10.50 15.49 -7.09
CA ALA A 225 -10.17 14.07 -6.95
C ALA A 225 -11.44 13.20 -6.97
N LEU A 226 -12.47 13.57 -6.20
CA LEU A 226 -13.74 12.84 -6.20
C LEU A 226 -14.40 12.81 -7.59
N ALA A 227 -14.39 13.94 -8.30
CA ALA A 227 -14.93 14.00 -9.66
C ALA A 227 -14.11 13.12 -10.63
N ASN A 228 -12.79 13.12 -10.52
CA ASN A 228 -11.90 12.30 -11.33
C ASN A 228 -12.11 10.80 -11.08
N CYS A 229 -12.19 10.37 -9.82
CA CYS A 229 -12.48 8.99 -9.46
C CYS A 229 -13.84 8.54 -10.02
N ARG A 230 -14.89 9.35 -9.87
CA ARG A 230 -16.23 9.01 -10.42
C ARG A 230 -16.26 8.96 -11.94
N LYS A 231 -15.41 9.73 -12.62
CA LYS A 231 -15.28 9.68 -14.08
C LYS A 231 -14.58 8.37 -14.52
N ALA A 232 -13.60 7.91 -13.75
CA ALA A 232 -12.83 6.71 -14.03
C ALA A 232 -13.53 5.41 -13.61
N ASP A 233 -14.40 5.46 -12.60
CA ASP A 233 -15.18 4.33 -12.09
C ASP A 233 -16.34 3.97 -13.04
N LEU A 234 -15.99 3.25 -14.11
CA LEU A 234 -16.95 2.68 -15.03
C LEU A 234 -17.36 1.28 -14.58
N PRO A 235 -18.66 0.90 -14.74
CA PRO A 235 -19.10 -0.44 -14.38
C PRO A 235 -18.38 -1.51 -15.22
N PRO A 236 -18.10 -2.70 -14.65
CA PRO A 236 -17.50 -3.80 -15.39
C PRO A 236 -18.33 -4.19 -16.62
N SER A 237 -17.66 -4.60 -17.69
CA SER A 237 -18.36 -5.17 -18.85
C SER A 237 -19.00 -6.51 -18.47
N GLY A 238 -20.31 -6.65 -18.66
CA GLY A 238 -21.05 -7.88 -18.35
C GLY A 238 -20.86 -9.03 -19.36
N MET A 239 -20.30 -8.75 -20.54
CA MET A 239 -19.99 -9.75 -21.57
C MET A 239 -18.76 -9.32 -22.38
N ARG A 240 -18.15 -10.24 -23.13
CA ARG A 240 -17.13 -9.87 -24.13
C ARG A 240 -17.79 -9.17 -25.31
N HIS A 241 -17.18 -8.10 -25.80
CA HIS A 241 -17.76 -7.27 -26.86
C HIS A 241 -18.07 -8.07 -28.14
N ASP A 242 -17.18 -9.00 -28.53
CA ASP A 242 -17.37 -9.85 -29.70
C ASP A 242 -18.45 -10.92 -29.50
N GLU A 243 -18.76 -11.30 -28.26
CA GLU A 243 -19.88 -12.19 -27.92
C GLU A 243 -21.22 -11.45 -28.01
N MET A 244 -21.28 -10.15 -27.66
CA MET A 244 -22.48 -9.33 -27.84
C MET A 244 -22.91 -9.21 -29.30
N LEU A 245 -21.95 -9.24 -30.22
CA LEU A 245 -22.22 -9.15 -31.67
C LEU A 245 -22.73 -10.48 -32.27
N LYS A 246 -22.64 -11.59 -31.53
CA LYS A 246 -23.10 -12.92 -31.96
C LYS A 246 -24.53 -13.23 -31.49
N ALA A 247 -25.11 -12.41 -30.62
CA ALA A 247 -26.49 -12.52 -30.11
C ALA A 247 -27.48 -11.74 -30.98
#